data_AF-A0A1B7T9E7-F1
#
_entry.id   AF-A0A1B7T9E7-F1
#
_cell.length_a   1.000
_cell.length_b   1.000
_cell.length_c   1.000
_cell.angle_alpha   90.00
_cell.angle_beta   90.00
_cell.angle_gamma   90.00
#
_symmetry.space_group_name_H-M   'P 1'
#
loop_
_entity.id
_entity.type
_entity.pdbx_description
1 polymer ?
#
loop_
_entity_poly.entity_id
_entity_poly.type
_entity_poly.pdbx_seq_one_letter_code
_entity_poly.pdbx_strand_id
1 'polypeptide(L)'
;MTDPQTNPKNIHFAKFISNIDSKRFKPGYCSHGPFPSKLKKFLATQKPEDIIQMASGDPNKETFCVKNITVNHTLKVGNKHFDSLSTADDYDLVVNSFHLGDKTFSQKQKNIDTGYIAKDPIESVFKYSTNTYGLNSTLDLYSGILDKFDYFGDNKSQRENYDVMITSGTAASTFYLAHLLCDENKTMLIEEFTYPAIMSNISMTRGHYASFNLNTNATAENGKNPIDISYLKNLLKNWFEIHPNKPFPTVLYTITIQNPLCLVQTLKHKKEVYDICAHYGIMIIEDDPYGTIMLDKKPSTEAGDRLDNFNNEKKVYLNALAKNSSYLAVDTENIVIRCESASKVFAPGLRVGFIVGHKFFIDKLKHIVDS
;
A
#
# COMPACT_ATOMS: atom_id res chain seq x y z
N MET A 1 -20.25 8.59 -23.64
CA MET A 1 -19.93 7.15 -23.49
C MET A 1 -20.66 6.72 -22.24
N THR A 2 -21.54 5.74 -22.40
CA THR A 2 -22.67 5.39 -21.55
C THR A 2 -22.32 5.30 -20.06
N ASP A 3 -23.09 6.01 -19.23
CA ASP A 3 -23.14 5.90 -17.77
C ASP A 3 -23.56 4.47 -17.39
N PRO A 4 -22.63 3.64 -16.92
CA PRO A 4 -22.94 2.28 -16.53
C PRO A 4 -23.50 2.37 -15.12
N GLN A 5 -24.83 2.37 -15.03
CA GLN A 5 -25.60 1.77 -13.95
C GLN A 5 -24.75 1.45 -12.73
N THR A 6 -24.81 2.33 -11.73
CA THR A 6 -24.39 2.13 -10.35
C THR A 6 -24.46 0.65 -9.97
N ASN A 7 -23.33 -0.05 -10.04
CA ASN A 7 -23.19 -1.42 -9.52
C ASN A 7 -23.81 -1.42 -8.12
N PRO A 8 -24.75 -2.33 -7.77
CA PRO A 8 -25.39 -2.33 -6.45
C PRO A 8 -24.37 -2.31 -5.30
N LYS A 9 -23.19 -2.91 -5.52
CA LYS A 9 -22.05 -2.84 -4.59
C LYS A 9 -21.47 -1.42 -4.45
N ASN A 10 -21.41 -0.63 -5.51
CA ASN A 10 -20.97 0.78 -5.46
C ASN A 10 -21.94 1.66 -4.67
N ILE A 11 -23.25 1.37 -4.69
CA ILE A 11 -24.23 2.04 -3.84
C ILE A 11 -23.97 1.69 -2.37
N HIS A 12 -23.66 0.42 -2.09
CA HIS A 12 -23.26 -0.01 -0.75
C HIS A 12 -21.95 0.66 -0.31
N PHE A 13 -20.97 0.86 -1.20
CA PHE A 13 -19.71 1.50 -0.84
C PHE A 13 -19.80 3.01 -0.63
N ALA A 14 -20.75 3.68 -1.30
CA ALA A 14 -20.94 5.12 -1.16
C ALA A 14 -21.24 5.55 0.29
N LYS A 15 -21.87 4.69 1.10
CA LYS A 15 -22.17 4.96 2.52
C LYS A 15 -20.91 5.17 3.38
N PHE A 16 -19.77 4.58 2.97
CA PHE A 16 -18.50 4.73 3.69
C PHE A 16 -17.80 6.03 3.38
N ILE A 17 -18.11 6.67 2.25
CA ILE A 17 -17.43 7.89 1.82
C ILE A 17 -17.87 9.05 2.71
N SER A 18 -16.87 9.86 3.10
CA SER A 18 -17.07 11.08 3.87
C SER A 18 -17.78 12.15 3.05
N ASN A 19 -18.74 12.83 3.68
CA ASN A 19 -19.60 13.85 3.07
C ASN A 19 -18.92 15.23 2.96
N ILE A 20 -17.73 15.41 3.53
CA ILE A 20 -17.07 16.72 3.65
C ILE A 20 -16.71 17.35 2.30
N ASP A 21 -16.34 16.53 1.31
CA ASP A 21 -15.98 17.03 -0.02
C ASP A 21 -16.79 16.34 -1.13
N SER A 22 -17.63 17.14 -1.78
CA SER A 22 -18.42 16.72 -2.95
C SER A 22 -17.58 16.14 -4.10
N LYS A 23 -16.30 16.52 -4.22
CA LYS A 23 -15.38 15.95 -5.22
C LYS A 23 -15.21 14.44 -5.05
N ARG A 24 -15.38 13.91 -3.84
CA ARG A 24 -15.28 12.46 -3.53
C ARG A 24 -16.39 11.63 -4.17
N PHE A 25 -17.49 12.26 -4.58
CA PHE A 25 -18.58 11.60 -5.28
C PHE A 25 -18.44 11.69 -6.81
N LYS A 26 -17.50 12.49 -7.34
CA LYS A 26 -17.30 12.63 -8.79
C LYS A 26 -16.70 11.35 -9.41
N PRO A 27 -16.98 11.05 -10.69
CA PRO A 27 -16.33 9.94 -11.42
C PRO A 27 -14.80 10.07 -11.42
N GLY A 28 -14.08 8.95 -11.51
CA GLY A 28 -12.61 8.78 -11.33
C GLY A 28 -11.67 9.73 -12.10
N TYR A 29 -12.15 10.52 -13.06
CA TYR A 29 -11.32 11.42 -13.86
C TYR A 29 -11.98 12.79 -14.01
N CYS A 30 -11.52 13.75 -13.22
CA CYS A 30 -11.81 15.17 -13.39
C CYS A 30 -10.49 15.98 -13.44
N SER A 31 -9.43 15.42 -14.02
CA SER A 31 -8.31 16.19 -14.54
C SER A 31 -8.77 16.95 -15.79
N HIS A 32 -8.01 17.98 -16.22
CA HIS A 32 -8.29 18.76 -17.44
C HIS A 32 -8.83 17.83 -18.53
N GLY A 33 -10.13 17.94 -18.82
CA GLY A 33 -10.92 16.87 -19.44
C GLY A 33 -10.29 16.32 -20.73
N PRO A 34 -10.66 15.10 -21.15
CA PRO A 34 -10.11 14.52 -22.36
C PRO A 34 -10.25 15.50 -23.53
N PHE A 35 -9.22 15.58 -24.38
CA PHE A 35 -9.27 16.39 -25.58
C PHE A 35 -10.63 16.20 -26.29
N PRO A 36 -11.21 17.27 -26.87
CA PRO A 36 -12.44 17.16 -27.66
C PRO A 36 -12.36 15.95 -28.59
N SER A 37 -13.44 15.18 -28.70
CA SER A 37 -13.46 13.88 -29.39
C SER A 37 -12.88 13.93 -30.81
N LYS A 38 -13.05 15.06 -31.50
CA LYS A 38 -12.45 15.35 -32.82
C LYS A 38 -10.92 15.42 -32.76
N LEU A 39 -10.37 16.15 -31.78
CA LEU A 39 -8.93 16.25 -31.56
C LEU A 39 -8.34 14.91 -31.11
N LYS A 40 -9.03 14.16 -30.24
CA LYS A 40 -8.58 12.82 -29.82
C LYS A 40 -8.47 11.85 -30.98
N LYS A 41 -9.46 11.85 -31.91
CA LYS A 41 -9.41 11.04 -33.14
C LYS A 41 -8.27 11.48 -34.07
N PHE A 42 -8.06 12.78 -34.22
CA PHE A 42 -6.97 13.32 -35.05
C PHE A 42 -5.59 12.97 -34.47
N LEU A 43 -5.38 13.14 -33.17
CA LEU A 43 -4.11 12.77 -32.51
C LEU A 43 -3.84 11.27 -32.62
N ALA A 44 -4.88 10.43 -32.56
CA ALA A 44 -4.74 8.98 -32.72
C ALA A 44 -4.33 8.53 -34.14
N THR A 45 -4.47 9.39 -35.17
CA THR A 45 -4.00 9.09 -36.54
C THR A 45 -2.60 9.61 -36.82
N GLN A 46 -2.03 10.43 -35.93
CA GLN A 46 -0.67 10.94 -36.07
C GLN A 46 0.33 10.01 -35.38
N LYS A 47 1.56 9.94 -35.91
CA LYS A 47 2.65 9.26 -35.21
C LYS A 47 3.15 10.14 -34.08
N PRO A 48 3.49 9.58 -32.90
CA PRO A 48 4.00 10.38 -31.78
C PRO A 48 5.23 11.23 -32.12
N GLU A 49 6.13 10.71 -32.97
CA GLU A 49 7.32 11.44 -33.43
C GLU A 49 7.03 12.69 -34.28
N ASP A 50 5.84 12.78 -34.89
CA ASP A 50 5.47 13.88 -35.79
C ASP A 50 4.69 14.99 -35.05
N ILE A 51 4.40 14.81 -33.75
CA ILE A 51 3.60 15.74 -32.95
C ILE A 51 4.53 16.62 -32.10
N ILE A 52 4.48 17.93 -32.33
CA ILE A 52 5.14 18.90 -31.47
C ILE A 52 4.15 19.37 -30.40
N GLN A 53 4.41 19.04 -29.14
CA GLN A 53 3.59 19.46 -28.00
C GLN A 53 4.08 20.82 -27.47
N MET A 54 3.25 21.86 -27.61
CA MET A 54 3.53 23.21 -27.07
C MET A 54 2.70 23.54 -25.82
N ALA A 55 1.90 22.59 -25.32
CA ALA A 55 0.90 22.84 -24.29
C ALA A 55 1.35 22.43 -22.87
N SER A 56 2.21 21.43 -22.72
CA SER A 56 2.67 21.02 -21.38
C SER A 56 3.81 21.90 -20.90
N GLY A 57 3.82 22.19 -19.60
CA GLY A 57 4.95 22.83 -18.91
C GLY A 57 6.07 21.84 -18.57
N ASP A 58 6.16 20.71 -19.28
CA ASP A 58 7.18 19.70 -19.01
C ASP A 58 8.54 20.19 -19.48
N PRO A 59 9.56 20.24 -18.60
CA PRO A 59 10.90 20.65 -18.99
C PRO A 59 11.50 19.66 -20.00
N ASN A 60 12.30 20.18 -20.92
CA ASN A 60 13.08 19.34 -21.84
C ASN A 60 14.10 18.52 -21.02
N LYS A 61 14.22 17.22 -21.32
CA LYS A 61 15.13 16.32 -20.59
C LYS A 61 16.60 16.78 -20.57
N GLU A 62 17.01 17.57 -21.56
CA GLU A 62 18.37 18.13 -21.61
C GLU A 62 18.61 19.17 -20.53
N THR A 63 17.57 19.82 -20.00
CA THR A 63 17.69 20.80 -18.91
C THR A 63 17.88 20.14 -17.54
N PHE A 64 17.75 18.83 -17.42
CA PHE A 64 18.00 18.13 -16.17
C PHE A 64 19.50 18.17 -15.82
N CYS A 65 19.83 18.68 -14.64
CA CYS A 65 21.21 18.77 -14.14
C CYS A 65 21.78 17.39 -13.79
N VAL A 66 20.93 16.45 -13.40
CA VAL A 66 21.34 15.06 -13.13
C VAL A 66 21.42 14.32 -14.45
N LYS A 67 22.62 13.88 -14.82
CA LYS A 67 22.85 13.09 -16.04
C LYS A 67 23.04 11.61 -15.77
N ASN A 68 23.58 11.25 -14.61
CA ASN A 68 23.82 9.87 -14.22
C ASN A 68 23.40 9.65 -12.76
N ILE A 69 22.78 8.52 -12.49
CA ILE A 69 22.51 8.05 -11.13
C ILE A 69 23.12 6.67 -11.01
N THR A 70 24.06 6.50 -10.08
CA THR A 70 24.62 5.19 -9.75
C THR A 70 24.22 4.83 -8.34
N VAL A 71 23.59 3.67 -8.20
CA VAL A 71 23.15 3.11 -6.92
C VAL A 71 24.02 1.90 -6.61
N ASN A 72 24.86 2.05 -5.59
CA ASN A 72 25.65 0.98 -5.02
C ASN A 72 24.86 0.36 -3.87
N HIS A 73 24.55 -0.93 -3.96
CA HIS A 73 23.77 -1.64 -2.95
C HIS A 73 24.28 -3.07 -2.76
N THR A 74 23.78 -3.74 -1.74
CA THR A 74 24.09 -5.14 -1.46
C THR A 74 22.82 -5.91 -1.17
N LEU A 75 22.81 -7.19 -1.53
CA LEU A 75 21.72 -8.10 -1.20
C LEU A 75 21.84 -8.67 0.23
N LYS A 76 22.95 -8.39 0.94
CA LYS A 76 23.20 -8.87 2.31
C LYS A 76 23.11 -7.74 3.33
N VAL A 77 22.20 -7.89 4.29
CA VAL A 77 22.08 -6.97 5.41
C VAL A 77 23.30 -7.10 6.33
N GLY A 78 23.91 -5.98 6.72
CA GLY A 78 24.99 -5.95 7.72
C GLY A 78 26.41 -6.15 7.19
N ASN A 79 26.64 -6.15 5.87
CA ASN A 79 28.00 -6.13 5.33
C ASN A 79 28.69 -4.79 5.65
N LYS A 80 29.85 -4.85 6.31
CA LYS A 80 30.59 -3.69 6.83
C LYS A 80 31.64 -3.14 5.86
N HIS A 81 31.85 -3.78 4.71
CA HIS A 81 32.91 -3.42 3.77
C HIS A 81 32.48 -2.35 2.74
N PHE A 82 31.95 -1.21 3.19
CA PHE A 82 31.76 -0.06 2.29
C PHE A 82 33.02 0.82 2.18
N ASP A 83 33.95 0.74 3.15
CA ASP A 83 35.11 1.65 3.24
C ASP A 83 36.36 1.17 2.47
N SER A 84 36.41 -0.07 2.00
CA SER A 84 37.55 -0.61 1.26
C SER A 84 37.17 -0.95 -0.18
N LEU A 85 37.17 0.05 -1.06
CA LEU A 85 37.03 -0.06 -2.52
C LEU A 85 38.19 -0.83 -3.21
N SER A 86 38.93 -1.66 -2.50
CA SER A 86 40.23 -2.18 -2.93
C SER A 86 40.42 -3.66 -2.63
N THR A 87 39.60 -4.52 -3.23
CA THR A 87 40.05 -5.82 -3.77
C THR A 87 38.93 -6.41 -4.63
N ALA A 88 39.30 -6.92 -5.80
CA ALA A 88 38.40 -7.36 -6.88
C ALA A 88 37.62 -8.66 -6.59
N ASP A 89 37.46 -9.05 -5.32
CA ASP A 89 36.85 -10.31 -4.89
C ASP A 89 35.59 -10.12 -4.00
N ASP A 90 35.05 -8.90 -3.92
CA ASP A 90 33.84 -8.62 -3.14
C ASP A 90 32.58 -8.86 -4.01
N TYR A 91 32.21 -10.15 -4.16
CA TYR A 91 31.07 -10.62 -4.98
C TYR A 91 29.68 -10.10 -4.55
N ASP A 92 29.59 -9.25 -3.51
CA ASP A 92 28.33 -8.84 -2.89
C ASP A 92 27.92 -7.38 -3.17
N LEU A 93 28.75 -6.60 -3.85
CA LEU A 93 28.42 -5.23 -4.26
C LEU A 93 27.72 -5.22 -5.62
N VAL A 94 26.46 -4.81 -5.63
CA VAL A 94 25.66 -4.62 -6.83
C VAL A 94 25.64 -3.13 -7.20
N VAL A 95 26.01 -2.83 -8.43
CA VAL A 95 26.05 -1.46 -8.94
C VAL A 95 25.04 -1.33 -10.07
N ASN A 96 24.05 -0.46 -9.88
CA ASN A 96 23.07 -0.12 -10.91
C ASN A 96 23.28 1.33 -11.35
N SER A 97 23.70 1.54 -12.59
CA SER A 97 23.88 2.87 -13.19
C SER A 97 22.78 3.18 -14.19
N PHE A 98 22.16 4.35 -14.05
CA PHE A 98 21.12 4.89 -14.93
C PHE A 98 21.61 6.18 -15.57
N HIS A 99 21.39 6.33 -16.88
CA HIS A 99 21.87 7.46 -17.68
C HIS A 99 20.71 8.22 -18.29
N LEU A 100 20.66 9.54 -18.10
CA LEU A 100 19.68 10.45 -18.69
C LEU A 100 20.31 11.14 -19.91
N GLY A 101 19.60 11.14 -21.05
CA GLY A 101 20.03 11.88 -22.25
C GLY A 101 20.62 11.00 -23.35
N ASP A 102 21.69 11.44 -24.00
CA ASP A 102 22.26 10.78 -25.19
C ASP A 102 22.88 9.40 -24.88
N LYS A 103 22.65 8.42 -25.76
CA LYS A 103 23.10 7.02 -25.65
C LYS A 103 24.63 6.88 -25.60
N THR A 104 25.35 7.91 -26.03
CA THR A 104 26.82 7.98 -25.96
C THR A 104 27.35 8.00 -24.52
N PHE A 105 26.54 8.43 -23.54
CA PHE A 105 26.89 8.37 -22.11
C PHE A 105 26.80 6.96 -21.52
N SER A 106 25.99 6.06 -22.10
CA SER A 106 25.75 4.70 -21.59
C SER A 106 26.89 3.71 -21.86
N GLN A 107 27.86 4.04 -22.73
CA GLN A 107 28.87 3.08 -23.21
C GLN A 107 30.09 2.90 -22.30
N LYS A 108 30.16 3.54 -21.12
CA LYS A 108 31.41 3.63 -20.33
C LYS A 108 31.51 2.82 -19.04
N GLN A 109 30.58 1.93 -18.69
CA GLN A 109 30.74 1.10 -17.48
C GLN A 109 30.40 -0.39 -17.71
N LYS A 110 31.36 -1.27 -17.38
CA LYS A 110 31.14 -2.71 -17.21
C LYS A 110 30.38 -2.92 -15.90
N ASN A 111 29.07 -3.10 -15.97
CA ASN A 111 28.28 -3.55 -14.83
C ASN A 111 28.38 -5.09 -14.71
N ILE A 112 28.42 -5.59 -13.48
CA ILE A 112 28.04 -6.98 -13.21
C ILE A 112 26.52 -7.02 -13.41
N ASP A 113 26.15 -7.60 -14.55
CA ASP A 113 24.78 -7.57 -15.08
C ASP A 113 23.86 -8.39 -14.17
N THR A 114 23.00 -7.72 -13.41
CA THR A 114 21.93 -8.40 -12.67
C THR A 114 20.73 -8.72 -13.57
N GLY A 115 20.76 -8.33 -14.85
CA GLY A 115 19.66 -8.54 -15.78
C GLY A 115 18.41 -7.68 -15.51
N TYR A 116 18.48 -6.71 -14.58
CA TYR A 116 17.36 -5.79 -14.34
C TYR A 116 17.32 -4.69 -15.41
N ILE A 117 16.38 -4.83 -16.34
CA ILE A 117 16.10 -3.82 -17.36
C ILE A 117 14.98 -2.93 -16.84
N ALA A 118 15.28 -1.65 -16.60
CA ALA A 118 14.25 -0.65 -16.27
C ALA A 118 13.23 -0.58 -17.41
N LYS A 119 11.95 -0.83 -17.09
CA LYS A 119 10.86 -0.78 -18.07
C LYS A 119 10.59 0.64 -18.57
N ASP A 120 10.79 1.62 -17.69
CA ASP A 120 10.61 3.04 -17.99
C ASP A 120 11.96 3.73 -18.17
N PRO A 121 12.07 4.69 -19.13
CA PRO A 121 13.26 5.51 -19.27
C PRO A 121 13.47 6.35 -18.02
N ILE A 122 14.72 6.46 -17.53
CA ILE A 122 15.04 7.18 -16.28
C ILE A 122 14.61 8.65 -16.32
N GLU A 123 14.53 9.25 -17.50
CA GLU A 123 14.04 10.63 -17.67
C GLU A 123 12.57 10.80 -17.27
N SER A 124 11.77 9.73 -17.30
CA SER A 124 10.38 9.77 -16.82
C SER A 124 10.29 10.04 -15.31
N VAL A 125 11.32 9.67 -14.53
CA VAL A 125 11.38 9.88 -13.08
C VAL A 125 11.54 11.36 -12.72
N PHE A 126 12.12 12.16 -13.63
CA PHE A 126 12.35 13.60 -13.44
C PHE A 126 11.26 14.48 -14.06
N LYS A 127 10.37 13.89 -14.85
CA LYS A 127 9.25 14.59 -15.47
C LYS A 127 8.03 14.57 -14.55
N TYR A 128 7.10 15.48 -14.80
CA TYR A 128 5.78 15.34 -14.21
C TYR A 128 5.16 14.02 -14.69
N SER A 129 4.66 13.23 -13.75
CA SER A 129 3.89 12.05 -14.09
C SER A 129 2.50 12.48 -14.55
N THR A 130 1.95 11.77 -15.54
CA THR A 130 0.57 11.93 -15.97
C THR A 130 -0.44 11.44 -14.93
N ASN A 131 0.02 10.76 -13.88
CA ASN A 131 -0.79 10.28 -12.78
C ASN A 131 -0.18 10.67 -11.42
N THR A 132 -1.03 10.91 -10.44
CA THR A 132 -0.64 11.25 -9.05
C THR A 132 -0.53 10.03 -8.14
N TYR A 133 -1.00 8.88 -8.61
CA TYR A 133 -1.02 7.62 -7.86
C TYR A 133 0.22 6.74 -8.11
N GLY A 134 1.22 7.23 -8.86
CA GLY A 134 2.52 6.61 -9.05
C GLY A 134 2.79 6.09 -10.47
N LEU A 135 4.07 6.01 -10.83
CA LEU A 135 4.53 5.50 -12.14
C LEU A 135 4.05 4.06 -12.37
N ASN A 136 3.72 3.73 -13.63
CA ASN A 136 3.21 2.41 -14.00
C ASN A 136 4.19 1.28 -13.62
N SER A 137 5.49 1.44 -13.83
CA SER A 137 6.49 0.46 -13.37
C SER A 137 6.49 0.23 -11.86
N THR A 138 6.21 1.28 -11.08
CA THR A 138 6.14 1.18 -9.62
C THR A 138 4.86 0.48 -9.19
N LEU A 139 3.74 0.78 -9.84
CA LEU A 139 2.47 0.07 -9.64
C LEU A 139 2.59 -1.41 -10.00
N ASP A 140 3.23 -1.74 -11.14
CA ASP A 140 3.52 -3.11 -11.56
C ASP A 140 4.35 -3.86 -10.50
N LEU A 141 5.39 -3.21 -9.97
CA LEU A 141 6.25 -3.78 -8.94
C LEU A 141 5.44 -4.14 -7.69
N TYR A 142 4.71 -3.17 -7.15
CA TYR A 142 3.94 -3.38 -5.92
C TYR A 142 2.75 -4.32 -6.13
N SER A 143 2.10 -4.28 -7.29
CA SER A 143 1.11 -5.29 -7.68
C SER A 143 1.70 -6.69 -7.70
N GLY A 144 2.88 -6.87 -8.31
CA GLY A 144 3.57 -8.16 -8.34
C GLY A 144 4.02 -8.65 -6.97
N ILE A 145 4.30 -7.73 -6.03
CA ILE A 145 4.55 -8.07 -4.63
C ILE A 145 3.32 -8.68 -3.97
N LEU A 146 2.11 -8.17 -4.24
CA LEU A 146 0.86 -8.73 -3.69
C LEU A 146 0.68 -10.19 -4.09
N ASP A 147 0.91 -10.48 -5.37
CA ASP A 147 0.76 -11.83 -5.93
C ASP A 147 1.84 -12.76 -5.39
N LYS A 148 3.06 -12.26 -5.22
CA LYS A 148 4.20 -13.03 -4.70
C LYS A 148 4.09 -13.35 -3.21
N PHE A 149 3.53 -12.43 -2.42
CA PHE A 149 3.31 -12.63 -0.98
C PHE A 149 1.96 -13.29 -0.67
N ASP A 150 1.17 -13.57 -1.71
CA ASP A 150 -0.10 -14.28 -1.61
C ASP A 150 -1.10 -13.65 -0.64
N TYR A 151 -1.18 -12.30 -0.61
CA TYR A 151 -2.01 -11.58 0.36
C TYR A 151 -3.51 -11.87 0.24
N PHE A 152 -3.95 -12.34 -0.93
CA PHE A 152 -5.35 -12.73 -1.16
C PHE A 152 -5.62 -14.20 -0.81
N GLY A 153 -4.60 -15.01 -0.50
CA GLY A 153 -4.76 -16.41 -0.12
C GLY A 153 -5.68 -17.19 -1.07
N ASP A 154 -6.74 -17.79 -0.55
CA ASP A 154 -7.73 -18.53 -1.36
C ASP A 154 -8.66 -17.61 -2.17
N ASN A 155 -8.73 -16.31 -1.85
CA ASN A 155 -9.58 -15.31 -2.49
C ASN A 155 -8.90 -14.64 -3.71
N LYS A 156 -8.05 -15.34 -4.46
CA LYS A 156 -7.34 -14.78 -5.63
C LYS A 156 -8.27 -14.23 -6.70
N SER A 157 -9.48 -14.77 -6.83
CA SER A 157 -10.48 -14.20 -7.74
C SER A 157 -10.86 -12.77 -7.37
N GLN A 158 -10.90 -12.41 -6.09
CA GLN A 158 -11.22 -11.06 -5.64
C GLN A 158 -10.13 -10.05 -5.98
N ARG A 159 -8.89 -10.48 -6.20
CA ARG A 159 -7.76 -9.61 -6.60
C ARG A 159 -8.11 -8.73 -7.79
N GLU A 160 -8.95 -9.20 -8.72
CA GLU A 160 -9.37 -8.44 -9.90
C GLU A 160 -10.16 -7.16 -9.57
N ASN A 161 -10.77 -7.11 -8.38
CA ASN A 161 -11.56 -5.97 -7.91
C ASN A 161 -10.70 -4.91 -7.19
N TYR A 162 -9.40 -5.17 -7.01
CA TYR A 162 -8.47 -4.34 -6.25
C TYR A 162 -7.47 -3.64 -7.14
N ASP A 163 -7.12 -2.42 -6.75
CA ASP A 163 -6.04 -1.64 -7.34
C ASP A 163 -5.03 -1.21 -6.26
N VAL A 164 -3.89 -0.71 -6.73
CA VAL A 164 -2.81 -0.17 -5.90
C VAL A 164 -2.68 1.33 -6.16
N MET A 165 -2.43 2.09 -5.09
CA MET A 165 -2.03 3.50 -5.16
C MET A 165 -0.74 3.70 -4.39
N ILE A 166 0.26 4.33 -5.01
CA ILE A 166 1.52 4.67 -4.34
C ILE A 166 1.30 5.85 -3.40
N THR A 167 1.88 5.78 -2.21
CA THR A 167 1.81 6.83 -1.18
C THR A 167 3.20 7.08 -0.60
N SER A 168 3.30 8.08 0.29
CA SER A 168 4.54 8.38 0.99
C SER A 168 4.77 7.56 2.27
N GLY A 169 4.27 6.31 2.30
CA GLY A 169 4.26 5.43 3.48
C GLY A 169 2.91 5.39 4.19
N THR A 170 2.78 4.52 5.20
CA THR A 170 1.49 4.28 5.88
C THR A 170 0.95 5.50 6.62
N ALA A 171 1.81 6.42 7.09
CA ALA A 171 1.37 7.69 7.66
C ALA A 171 0.61 8.57 6.64
N ALA A 172 1.07 8.61 5.39
CA ALA A 172 0.35 9.30 4.31
C ALA A 172 -0.91 8.51 3.91
N SER A 173 -0.81 7.18 3.85
CA SER A 173 -1.97 6.32 3.54
C SER A 173 -3.12 6.52 4.51
N THR A 174 -2.84 6.47 5.81
CA THR A 174 -3.83 6.66 6.88
C THR A 174 -4.40 8.08 6.90
N PHE A 175 -3.61 9.10 6.54
CA PHE A 175 -4.09 10.45 6.34
C PHE A 175 -5.14 10.52 5.22
N TYR A 176 -4.83 10.00 4.03
CA TYR A 176 -5.77 10.01 2.90
C TYR A 176 -7.02 9.19 3.20
N LEU A 177 -6.89 8.05 3.88
CA LEU A 177 -8.03 7.21 4.25
C LEU A 177 -8.92 7.87 5.30
N ALA A 178 -8.37 8.56 6.30
CA ALA A 178 -9.16 9.35 7.24
C ALA A 178 -9.95 10.43 6.49
N HIS A 179 -9.31 11.14 5.54
CA HIS A 179 -10.00 12.14 4.73
C HIS A 179 -11.07 11.53 3.83
N LEU A 180 -10.85 10.33 3.30
CA LEU A 180 -11.83 9.64 2.46
C LEU A 180 -13.04 9.14 3.26
N LEU A 181 -12.82 8.62 4.46
CA LEU A 181 -13.79 7.78 5.17
C LEU A 181 -14.37 8.40 6.44
N CYS A 182 -13.83 9.51 6.94
CA CYS A 182 -14.28 10.12 8.20
C CYS A 182 -14.94 11.48 7.98
N ASP A 183 -16.02 11.73 8.71
CA ASP A 183 -16.68 13.02 8.89
C ASP A 183 -17.42 13.05 10.23
N GLU A 184 -18.03 14.18 10.55
CA GLU A 184 -18.86 14.42 11.75
C GLU A 184 -19.99 13.40 11.99
N ASN A 185 -20.37 12.59 10.98
CA ASN A 185 -21.39 11.55 11.12
C ASN A 185 -20.80 10.14 11.17
N LYS A 186 -19.49 10.00 11.30
CA LYS A 186 -18.79 8.71 11.27
C LYS A 186 -17.84 8.55 12.45
N THR A 187 -17.79 7.32 12.96
CA THR A 187 -16.84 6.91 14.00
C THR A 187 -15.86 5.87 13.46
N MET A 188 -14.57 6.06 13.74
CA MET A 188 -13.53 5.03 13.55
C MET A 188 -13.25 4.32 14.87
N LEU A 189 -13.37 3.00 14.89
CA LEU A 189 -12.85 2.16 15.97
C LEU A 189 -11.33 2.09 15.86
N ILE A 190 -10.65 2.33 16.98
CA ILE A 190 -9.20 2.24 17.10
C ILE A 190 -8.85 1.35 18.28
N GLU A 191 -7.72 0.66 18.21
CA GLU A 191 -7.17 -0.08 19.33
C GLU A 191 -6.87 0.86 20.52
N GLU A 192 -7.05 0.42 21.76
CA GLU A 192 -6.84 1.28 22.95
C GLU A 192 -5.41 1.84 23.07
N PHE A 193 -4.42 1.05 22.64
CA PHE A 193 -3.05 1.50 22.39
C PHE A 193 -2.88 1.46 20.88
N THR A 194 -2.50 2.55 20.23
CA THR A 194 -2.45 2.60 18.77
C THR A 194 -1.45 3.63 18.27
N TYR A 195 -1.30 3.76 16.96
CA TYR A 195 -0.45 4.78 16.33
C TYR A 195 -1.09 6.18 16.43
N PRO A 196 -0.54 7.12 17.23
CA PRO A 196 -1.26 8.34 17.60
C PRO A 196 -1.64 9.27 16.44
N ALA A 197 -0.93 9.20 15.31
CA ALA A 197 -1.22 10.05 14.15
C ALA A 197 -2.62 9.79 13.58
N ILE A 198 -3.17 8.56 13.71
CA ILE A 198 -4.51 8.25 13.23
C ILE A 198 -5.56 9.14 13.90
N MET A 199 -5.43 9.37 15.22
CA MET A 199 -6.36 10.20 15.99
C MET A 199 -6.35 11.66 15.51
N SER A 200 -5.16 12.17 15.18
CA SER A 200 -5.00 13.52 14.62
C SER A 200 -5.65 13.62 13.25
N ASN A 201 -5.42 12.63 12.38
CA ASN A 201 -6.02 12.56 11.04
C ASN A 201 -7.55 12.53 11.09
N ILE A 202 -8.12 11.72 11.99
CA ILE A 202 -9.58 11.66 12.19
C ILE A 202 -10.11 13.01 12.67
N SER A 203 -9.46 13.63 13.66
CA SER A 203 -9.90 14.91 14.23
C SER A 203 -9.92 16.05 13.21
N MET A 204 -8.97 16.06 12.25
CA MET A 204 -8.94 17.03 11.14
C MET A 204 -10.20 16.97 10.26
N THR A 205 -10.83 15.80 10.18
CA THR A 205 -12.08 15.60 9.43
C THR A 205 -13.32 15.83 10.28
N ARG A 206 -13.19 16.30 11.53
CA ARG A 206 -14.28 16.34 12.52
C ARG A 206 -14.91 14.97 12.81
N GLY A 207 -14.25 13.89 12.38
CA GLY A 207 -14.68 12.54 12.65
C GLY A 207 -14.54 12.17 14.11
N HIS A 208 -15.32 11.17 14.52
CA HIS A 208 -15.23 10.61 15.85
C HIS A 208 -14.30 9.40 15.85
N TYR A 209 -13.66 9.13 16.99
CA TYR A 209 -13.01 7.84 17.23
C TYR A 209 -13.41 7.26 18.57
N ALA A 210 -13.40 5.94 18.67
CA ALA A 210 -13.60 5.23 19.94
C ALA A 210 -12.58 4.11 20.07
N SER A 211 -11.95 4.05 21.24
CA SER A 211 -11.02 2.98 21.58
C SER A 211 -11.77 1.71 21.99
N PHE A 212 -11.25 0.55 21.60
CA PHE A 212 -11.69 -0.74 22.12
C PHE A 212 -10.50 -1.48 22.76
N ASN A 213 -10.78 -2.20 23.85
CA ASN A 213 -9.74 -2.86 24.63
C ASN A 213 -9.08 -4.00 23.86
N LEU A 214 -7.78 -4.15 24.07
CA LEU A 214 -6.99 -5.27 23.58
C LEU A 214 -6.68 -6.23 24.73
N ASN A 215 -6.60 -7.51 24.40
CA ASN A 215 -6.12 -8.51 25.32
C ASN A 215 -4.59 -8.51 25.33
N THR A 216 -4.00 -7.76 26.24
CA THR A 216 -2.53 -7.63 26.40
C THR A 216 -1.84 -8.95 26.75
N ASN A 217 -2.58 -9.95 27.24
CA ASN A 217 -2.05 -11.28 27.51
C ASN A 217 -2.11 -12.20 26.29
N ALA A 218 -2.58 -11.74 25.13
CA ALA A 218 -2.70 -12.58 23.94
C ALA A 218 -1.33 -13.02 23.41
N THR A 219 -1.11 -14.33 23.34
CA THR A 219 0.09 -14.89 22.70
C THR A 219 -0.28 -16.08 21.85
N ALA A 220 0.54 -16.38 20.85
CA ALA A 220 0.38 -17.61 20.07
C ALA A 220 0.42 -18.88 20.95
N GLU A 221 1.08 -18.84 22.12
CA GLU A 221 1.24 -20.01 23.01
C GLU A 221 -0.01 -20.31 23.83
N ASN A 222 -0.67 -19.27 24.33
CA ASN A 222 -1.87 -19.45 25.13
C ASN A 222 -3.15 -19.50 24.30
N GLY A 223 -3.03 -19.39 22.97
CA GLY A 223 -4.14 -19.45 22.02
C GLY A 223 -5.14 -18.31 22.18
N LYS A 224 -4.81 -17.26 22.93
CA LYS A 224 -5.66 -16.09 23.11
C LYS A 224 -5.44 -15.11 21.98
N ASN A 225 -6.51 -14.44 21.59
CA ASN A 225 -6.51 -13.48 20.50
C ASN A 225 -6.39 -12.03 21.01
N PRO A 226 -5.73 -11.13 20.25
CA PRO A 226 -5.58 -9.72 20.63
C PRO A 226 -6.90 -8.97 20.76
N ILE A 227 -7.84 -9.21 19.84
CA ILE A 227 -9.18 -8.59 19.88
C ILE A 227 -10.14 -9.61 20.48
N ASP A 228 -10.78 -9.28 21.60
CA ASP A 228 -11.80 -10.16 22.18
C ASP A 228 -13.10 -10.08 21.35
N ILE A 229 -13.45 -11.20 20.73
CA ILE A 229 -14.61 -11.34 19.85
C ILE A 229 -15.94 -11.12 20.59
N SER A 230 -16.06 -11.60 21.83
CA SER A 230 -17.28 -11.45 22.62
C SER A 230 -17.45 -10.00 23.06
N TYR A 231 -16.34 -9.37 23.48
CA TYR A 231 -16.31 -7.96 23.82
C TYR A 231 -16.64 -7.07 22.61
N LEU A 232 -16.01 -7.29 21.45
CA LEU A 232 -16.28 -6.51 20.24
C LEU A 232 -17.75 -6.61 19.80
N LYS A 233 -18.35 -7.81 19.86
CA LYS A 233 -19.78 -8.00 19.57
C LYS A 233 -20.67 -7.25 20.57
N ASN A 234 -20.33 -7.28 21.86
CA ASN A 234 -21.08 -6.58 22.90
C ASN A 234 -20.99 -5.05 22.70
N LEU A 235 -19.79 -4.53 22.45
CA LEU A 235 -19.54 -3.12 22.17
C LEU A 235 -20.40 -2.62 20.99
N LEU A 236 -20.41 -3.35 19.88
CA LEU A 236 -21.19 -2.97 18.69
C LEU A 236 -22.70 -3.11 18.93
N LYS A 237 -23.14 -4.17 19.60
CA LYS A 237 -24.58 -4.38 19.89
C LYS A 237 -25.15 -3.28 20.78
N ASN A 238 -24.40 -2.83 21.78
CA ASN A 238 -24.83 -1.86 22.77
C ASN A 238 -24.21 -0.47 22.51
N TRP A 239 -23.85 -0.18 21.26
CA TRP A 239 -23.05 0.99 20.90
C TRP A 239 -23.61 2.31 21.44
N PHE A 240 -24.90 2.56 21.25
CA PHE A 240 -25.53 3.82 21.65
C PHE A 240 -25.73 3.96 23.17
N GLU A 241 -25.70 2.85 23.91
CA GLU A 241 -25.70 2.88 25.38
C GLU A 241 -24.31 3.25 25.92
N ILE A 242 -23.25 2.70 25.30
CA ILE A 242 -21.86 2.91 25.70
C ILE A 242 -21.33 4.27 25.20
N HIS A 243 -21.73 4.68 24.00
CA HIS A 243 -21.31 5.91 23.34
C HIS A 243 -22.52 6.72 22.82
N PRO A 244 -23.32 7.31 23.72
CA PRO A 244 -24.58 8.00 23.35
C PRO A 244 -24.38 9.20 22.42
N ASN A 245 -23.20 9.80 22.43
CA ASN A 245 -22.87 11.01 21.66
C ASN A 245 -22.00 10.73 20.42
N LYS A 246 -21.86 9.47 19.99
CA LYS A 246 -21.05 9.12 18.82
C LYS A 246 -21.90 8.38 17.78
N PRO A 247 -21.78 8.71 16.48
CA PRO A 247 -22.36 7.91 15.41
C PRO A 247 -21.88 6.46 15.47
N PHE A 248 -22.67 5.54 14.91
CA PHE A 248 -22.26 4.14 14.82
C PHE A 248 -20.94 4.00 14.04
N PRO A 249 -20.05 3.07 14.40
CA PRO A 249 -18.78 2.94 13.70
C PRO A 249 -18.95 2.51 12.26
N THR A 250 -18.15 3.10 11.38
CA THR A 250 -18.12 2.74 9.95
C THR A 250 -16.76 2.22 9.50
N VAL A 251 -15.73 2.38 10.34
CA VAL A 251 -14.35 1.95 10.05
C VAL A 251 -13.72 1.36 11.31
N LEU A 252 -12.96 0.28 11.15
CA LEU A 252 -12.03 -0.29 12.11
C LEU A 252 -10.61 -0.05 11.60
N TYR A 253 -9.78 0.62 12.40
CA TYR A 253 -8.33 0.71 12.19
C TYR A 253 -7.62 -0.28 13.10
N THR A 254 -6.85 -1.18 12.50
CA THR A 254 -6.17 -2.30 13.16
C THR A 254 -4.77 -2.47 12.59
N ILE A 255 -3.81 -2.80 13.44
CA ILE A 255 -2.39 -2.90 13.06
C ILE A 255 -1.97 -4.37 13.11
N THR A 256 -1.51 -4.94 12.00
CA THR A 256 -1.23 -6.40 11.89
C THR A 256 -0.24 -6.88 12.95
N ILE A 257 0.89 -6.19 13.04
CA ILE A 257 1.87 -6.33 14.13
C ILE A 257 1.72 -5.10 14.99
N GLN A 258 0.95 -5.27 16.06
CA GLN A 258 0.37 -4.18 16.81
C GLN A 258 1.46 -3.25 17.38
N ASN A 259 1.28 -1.95 17.20
CA ASN A 259 2.14 -0.94 17.81
C ASN A 259 1.36 -0.25 18.94
N PRO A 260 1.82 -0.29 20.21
CA PRO A 260 3.17 -0.66 20.69
C PRO A 260 3.32 -2.05 21.32
N LEU A 261 2.26 -2.86 21.41
CA LEU A 261 2.22 -4.10 22.19
C LEU A 261 2.81 -5.32 21.47
N CYS A 262 3.13 -5.22 20.18
CA CYS A 262 3.65 -6.30 19.34
C CYS A 262 2.73 -7.54 19.27
N LEU A 263 1.42 -7.36 19.52
CA LEU A 263 0.42 -8.41 19.36
C LEU A 263 0.22 -8.73 17.88
N VAL A 264 0.01 -10.01 17.56
CA VAL A 264 -0.18 -10.48 16.18
C VAL A 264 -1.48 -11.27 16.09
N GLN A 265 -2.25 -10.99 15.06
CA GLN A 265 -3.53 -11.67 14.80
C GLN A 265 -3.32 -12.83 13.83
N THR A 266 -3.75 -14.03 14.21
CA THR A 266 -3.75 -15.19 13.30
C THR A 266 -4.81 -15.01 12.21
N LEU A 267 -4.65 -15.67 11.05
CA LEU A 267 -5.63 -15.59 9.96
C LEU A 267 -7.04 -16.03 10.41
N LYS A 268 -7.13 -17.07 11.23
CA LYS A 268 -8.40 -17.52 11.83
C LYS A 268 -9.05 -16.40 12.65
N HIS A 269 -8.26 -15.71 13.46
CA HIS A 269 -8.77 -14.61 14.27
C HIS A 269 -9.17 -13.39 13.42
N LYS A 270 -8.36 -13.03 12.41
CA LYS A 270 -8.72 -12.01 11.42
C LYS A 270 -10.06 -12.33 10.76
N LYS A 271 -10.34 -13.60 10.43
CA LYS A 271 -11.65 -14.03 9.91
C LYS A 271 -12.79 -13.75 10.88
N GLU A 272 -12.61 -14.04 12.17
CA GLU A 272 -13.64 -13.79 13.19
C GLU A 272 -13.96 -12.30 13.34
N VAL A 273 -12.93 -11.44 13.34
CA VAL A 273 -13.08 -9.97 13.37
C VAL A 273 -13.72 -9.47 12.08
N TYR A 274 -13.27 -9.98 10.94
CA TYR A 274 -13.81 -9.65 9.62
C TYR A 274 -15.30 -9.98 9.53
N ASP A 275 -15.74 -11.14 10.00
CA ASP A 275 -17.15 -11.55 9.95
C ASP A 275 -18.06 -10.62 10.75
N ILE A 276 -17.57 -10.09 11.87
CA ILE A 276 -18.28 -9.07 12.65
C ILE A 276 -18.34 -7.77 11.87
N CYS A 277 -17.21 -7.31 11.33
CA CYS A 277 -17.14 -6.07 10.57
C CYS A 277 -18.06 -6.12 9.34
N ALA A 278 -18.04 -7.22 8.59
CA ALA A 278 -18.93 -7.46 7.46
C ALA A 278 -20.40 -7.44 7.89
N HIS A 279 -20.75 -8.13 8.98
CA HIS A 279 -22.12 -8.16 9.50
C HIS A 279 -22.66 -6.78 9.87
N TYR A 280 -21.84 -5.94 10.53
CA TYR A 280 -22.23 -4.58 10.92
C TYR A 280 -21.97 -3.52 9.83
N GLY A 281 -21.40 -3.91 8.69
CA GLY A 281 -21.05 -2.99 7.60
C GLY A 281 -19.98 -1.98 7.99
N ILE A 282 -18.92 -2.44 8.65
CA ILE A 282 -17.74 -1.68 9.10
C ILE A 282 -16.56 -2.01 8.16
N MET A 283 -15.91 -0.98 7.60
CA MET A 283 -14.71 -1.14 6.78
C MET A 283 -13.48 -1.43 7.64
N ILE A 284 -12.51 -2.18 7.13
CA ILE A 284 -11.25 -2.46 7.85
C ILE A 284 -10.10 -1.74 7.15
N ILE A 285 -9.41 -0.87 7.88
CA ILE A 285 -8.09 -0.37 7.52
C ILE A 285 -7.07 -1.27 8.23
N GLU A 286 -6.37 -2.11 7.47
CA GLU A 286 -5.24 -2.91 7.94
C GLU A 286 -3.94 -2.12 7.72
N ASP A 287 -3.39 -1.54 8.79
CA ASP A 287 -2.09 -0.87 8.75
C ASP A 287 -0.97 -1.86 9.02
N ASP A 288 -0.13 -2.10 8.02
CA ASP A 288 0.87 -3.15 8.10
C ASP A 288 2.27 -2.71 7.64
N PRO A 289 2.95 -1.85 8.39
CA PRO A 289 4.31 -1.45 8.08
C PRO A 289 5.37 -2.52 8.43
N TYR A 290 4.98 -3.64 9.06
CA TYR A 290 5.91 -4.64 9.63
C TYR A 290 5.67 -6.07 9.16
N GLY A 291 4.58 -6.37 8.45
CA GLY A 291 4.15 -7.74 8.14
C GLY A 291 5.19 -8.57 7.42
N THR A 292 6.05 -7.94 6.62
CA THR A 292 7.14 -8.61 5.91
C THR A 292 8.34 -8.98 6.79
N ILE A 293 8.43 -8.50 8.03
CA ILE A 293 9.56 -8.78 8.95
C ILE A 293 9.12 -9.58 10.18
N MET A 294 8.07 -10.39 10.02
CA MET A 294 7.59 -11.32 11.05
C MET A 294 8.70 -12.25 11.55
N LEU A 295 8.82 -12.34 12.87
CA LEU A 295 9.81 -13.20 13.52
C LEU A 295 9.21 -14.58 13.78
N ASP A 296 9.91 -15.63 13.35
CA ASP A 296 9.58 -17.02 13.72
C ASP A 296 10.32 -17.42 15.01
N LYS A 297 9.77 -18.40 15.74
CA LYS A 297 10.17 -18.77 17.10
C LYS A 297 11.50 -19.51 17.21
N LYS A 298 12.04 -20.09 16.13
CA LYS A 298 13.35 -20.77 16.16
C LYS A 298 14.09 -20.67 14.83
N PRO A 299 15.37 -20.28 14.82
CA PRO A 299 16.24 -20.59 13.69
C PRO A 299 16.41 -22.11 13.61
N SER A 300 16.25 -22.70 12.43
CA SER A 300 16.64 -24.08 12.16
C SER A 300 18.16 -24.20 12.35
N THR A 301 18.59 -25.01 13.32
CA THR A 301 19.99 -25.20 13.72
C THR A 301 20.81 -26.05 12.74
N GLU A 302 20.39 -26.21 11.48
CA GLU A 302 21.07 -27.10 10.53
C GLU A 302 21.92 -26.30 9.55
N ALA A 303 23.25 -26.41 9.71
CA ALA A 303 24.23 -25.86 8.80
C ALA A 303 24.26 -26.67 7.49
N GLY A 304 23.34 -26.34 6.58
CA GLY A 304 23.31 -26.83 5.20
C GLY A 304 23.99 -25.89 4.21
N ASP A 305 24.14 -26.36 2.97
CA ASP A 305 24.79 -25.64 1.86
C ASP A 305 24.08 -24.30 1.55
N ARG A 306 24.85 -23.22 1.32
CA ARG A 306 24.36 -21.82 1.42
C ARG A 306 23.20 -21.47 0.46
N LEU A 307 23.15 -22.05 -0.73
CA LEU A 307 22.13 -21.74 -1.76
C LEU A 307 20.84 -22.56 -1.58
N ASP A 308 20.98 -23.83 -1.21
CA ASP A 308 19.85 -24.67 -0.78
C ASP A 308 19.22 -24.09 0.49
N ASN A 309 20.06 -23.51 1.36
CA ASN A 309 19.59 -22.79 2.54
C ASN A 309 18.73 -21.56 2.16
N PHE A 310 19.14 -20.71 1.20
CA PHE A 310 18.34 -19.53 0.81
C PHE A 310 16.99 -19.87 0.16
N ASN A 311 16.94 -20.82 -0.78
CA ASN A 311 15.67 -21.18 -1.42
C ASN A 311 14.71 -21.84 -0.43
N ASN A 312 15.22 -22.66 0.49
CA ASN A 312 14.43 -23.25 1.55
C ASN A 312 13.97 -22.20 2.56
N GLU A 313 14.86 -21.32 3.04
CA GLU A 313 14.52 -20.19 3.92
C GLU A 313 13.48 -19.27 3.29
N LYS A 314 13.63 -18.93 2.00
CA LYS A 314 12.65 -18.16 1.23
C LYS A 314 11.29 -18.85 1.20
N LYS A 315 11.25 -20.17 0.95
CA LYS A 315 10.00 -20.94 0.96
C LYS A 315 9.36 -20.96 2.35
N VAL A 316 10.17 -21.16 3.39
CA VAL A 316 9.72 -21.10 4.80
C VAL A 316 9.14 -19.73 5.13
N TYR A 317 9.85 -18.67 4.75
CA TYR A 317 9.42 -17.28 4.92
C TYR A 317 8.09 -16.98 4.19
N LEU A 318 7.99 -17.34 2.90
CA LEU A 318 6.77 -17.13 2.13
C LEU A 318 5.59 -17.92 2.73
N ASN A 319 5.83 -19.14 3.19
CA ASN A 319 4.81 -19.93 3.90
C ASN A 319 4.40 -19.29 5.24
N ALA A 320 5.35 -18.71 5.98
CA ALA A 320 5.07 -18.03 7.23
C ALA A 320 4.26 -16.74 7.01
N LEU A 321 4.58 -15.97 5.97
CA LEU A 321 3.78 -14.82 5.54
C LEU A 321 2.36 -15.26 5.15
N ALA A 322 2.23 -16.28 4.30
CA ALA A 322 0.93 -16.79 3.88
C ALA A 322 0.08 -17.30 5.05
N LYS A 323 0.68 -17.93 6.07
CA LYS A 323 -0.05 -18.34 7.29
C LYS A 323 -0.59 -17.18 8.12
N ASN A 324 0.09 -16.04 8.08
CA ASN A 324 -0.30 -14.82 8.79
C ASN A 324 -0.90 -13.79 7.84
N SER A 325 -1.55 -14.29 6.77
CA SER A 325 -2.06 -13.49 5.67
C SER A 325 -2.85 -12.26 6.12
N SER A 326 -2.83 -11.27 5.25
CA SER A 326 -3.61 -10.04 5.35
C SER A 326 -5.10 -10.33 5.57
N TYR A 327 -5.84 -9.36 6.13
CA TYR A 327 -7.30 -9.34 6.05
C TYR A 327 -7.84 -9.49 4.61
N LEU A 328 -7.05 -9.11 3.59
CA LEU A 328 -7.37 -9.36 2.17
C LEU A 328 -7.61 -10.84 1.86
N ALA A 329 -6.95 -11.76 2.57
CA ALA A 329 -7.13 -13.20 2.35
C ALA A 329 -8.49 -13.71 2.82
N VAL A 330 -9.23 -12.92 3.60
CA VAL A 330 -10.59 -13.25 4.08
C VAL A 330 -11.65 -12.29 3.56
N ASP A 331 -11.28 -11.34 2.69
CA ASP A 331 -12.16 -10.28 2.22
C ASP A 331 -13.08 -10.75 1.08
N THR A 332 -14.32 -11.06 1.43
CA THR A 332 -15.39 -11.48 0.51
C THR A 332 -16.32 -10.34 0.10
N GLU A 333 -16.44 -9.31 0.94
CA GLU A 333 -17.36 -8.17 0.79
C GLU A 333 -16.67 -6.92 0.23
N ASN A 334 -15.37 -7.01 -0.01
CA ASN A 334 -14.48 -5.97 -0.49
C ASN A 334 -14.42 -4.74 0.44
N ILE A 335 -14.30 -5.00 1.75
CA ILE A 335 -14.33 -3.98 2.81
C ILE A 335 -12.97 -3.77 3.48
N VAL A 336 -11.91 -4.42 2.99
CA VAL A 336 -10.55 -4.27 3.52
C VAL A 336 -9.75 -3.30 2.65
N ILE A 337 -9.06 -2.37 3.31
CA ILE A 337 -8.05 -1.51 2.71
C ILE A 337 -6.75 -1.73 3.48
N ARG A 338 -5.72 -2.24 2.79
CA ARG A 338 -4.41 -2.51 3.36
C ARG A 338 -3.45 -1.35 3.08
N CYS A 339 -2.71 -0.92 4.10
CA CYS A 339 -1.66 0.08 4.00
C CYS A 339 -0.28 -0.57 4.21
N GLU A 340 0.65 -0.26 3.31
CA GLU A 340 2.00 -0.82 3.29
C GLU A 340 3.06 0.28 3.19
N SER A 341 4.29 -0.04 3.59
CA SER A 341 5.38 0.93 3.61
C SER A 341 6.75 0.28 3.45
N ALA A 342 7.57 0.86 2.57
CA ALA A 342 8.97 0.48 2.43
C ALA A 342 9.85 0.97 3.60
N SER A 343 9.31 1.79 4.51
CA SER A 343 10.08 2.47 5.56
C SER A 343 10.77 1.54 6.56
N LYS A 344 10.24 0.34 6.79
CA LYS A 344 10.76 -0.63 7.78
C LYS A 344 11.53 -1.80 7.13
N VAL A 345 11.45 -1.90 5.81
CA VAL A 345 12.03 -3.01 5.04
C VAL A 345 13.20 -2.54 4.19
N PHE A 346 13.14 -1.29 3.70
CA PHE A 346 14.15 -0.69 2.85
C PHE A 346 14.80 0.52 3.53
N ALA A 347 14.14 1.68 3.49
CA ALA A 347 14.63 2.87 4.17
C ALA A 347 13.49 3.88 4.42
N PRO A 348 13.37 4.44 5.64
CA PRO A 348 12.34 5.43 5.95
C PRO A 348 12.53 6.74 5.17
N GLY A 349 13.76 7.05 4.76
CA GLY A 349 14.06 8.23 3.96
C GLY A 349 13.47 8.22 2.55
N LEU A 350 13.10 7.05 2.01
CA LEU A 350 12.50 6.96 0.68
C LEU A 350 11.13 7.62 0.60
N ARG A 351 10.37 7.64 1.71
CA ARG A 351 8.98 8.12 1.72
C ARG A 351 8.15 7.44 0.64
N VAL A 352 8.18 6.10 0.62
CA VAL A 352 7.39 5.27 -0.30
C VAL A 352 6.62 4.22 0.48
N GLY A 353 5.35 4.06 0.12
CA GLY A 353 4.43 3.02 0.54
C GLY A 353 3.33 2.87 -0.50
N PHE A 354 2.32 2.08 -0.18
CA PHE A 354 1.19 1.92 -1.07
C PHE A 354 -0.07 1.52 -0.30
N ILE A 355 -1.21 1.76 -0.93
CA ILE A 355 -2.53 1.30 -0.48
C ILE A 355 -3.00 0.24 -1.45
N VAL A 356 -3.60 -0.83 -0.91
CA VAL A 356 -4.32 -1.84 -1.66
C VAL A 356 -5.78 -1.78 -1.22
N GLY A 357 -6.69 -1.58 -2.16
CA GLY A 357 -8.12 -1.48 -1.84
C GLY A 357 -8.97 -1.72 -3.07
N HIS A 358 -10.28 -1.90 -2.85
CA HIS A 358 -11.24 -2.05 -3.94
C HIS A 358 -11.16 -0.83 -4.89
N LYS A 359 -11.23 -1.07 -6.20
CA LYS A 359 -11.11 -0.07 -7.27
C LYS A 359 -11.92 1.20 -7.01
N PHE A 360 -13.13 1.04 -6.48
CA PHE A 360 -13.99 2.15 -6.08
C PHE A 360 -13.29 3.13 -5.12
N PHE A 361 -12.66 2.64 -4.05
CA PHE A 361 -12.00 3.49 -3.05
C PHE A 361 -10.69 4.06 -3.57
N ILE A 362 -9.92 3.26 -4.30
CA ILE A 362 -8.68 3.71 -4.94
C ILE A 362 -8.96 4.87 -5.90
N ASP A 363 -10.01 4.78 -6.72
CA ASP A 363 -10.40 5.87 -7.61
C ASP A 363 -10.83 7.13 -6.88
N LYS A 364 -11.42 7.02 -5.67
CA LYS A 364 -11.72 8.19 -4.85
C LYS A 364 -10.48 8.77 -4.18
N LEU A 365 -9.54 7.94 -3.76
CA LEU A 365 -8.27 8.39 -3.18
C LEU A 365 -7.44 9.18 -4.20
N LYS A 366 -7.41 8.74 -5.47
CA LYS A 366 -6.75 9.47 -6.56
C LYS A 366 -7.22 10.93 -6.64
N HIS A 367 -8.52 11.18 -6.49
CA HIS A 367 -9.07 12.55 -6.46
C HIS A 367 -8.60 13.37 -5.27
N ILE A 368 -8.41 12.76 -4.09
CA ILE A 368 -7.94 13.45 -2.89
C ILE A 368 -6.47 13.85 -3.05
N VAL A 369 -5.67 13.04 -3.75
CA VAL A 369 -4.27 13.38 -4.03
C VAL A 369 -4.16 14.46 -5.12
N ASP A 370 -5.09 14.47 -6.09
CA ASP A 370 -5.17 15.48 -7.16
C ASP A 370 -5.71 16.85 -6.69
N SER A 371 -6.53 16.87 -5.63
CA SER A 371 -7.29 18.05 -5.17
C SER A 371 -6.52 18.91 -4.18
#